data_AF-A0A5D3ANC3-F1
#
_entry.id   AF-A0A5D3ANC3-F1
#
_cell.length_a   1.000
_cell.length_b   1.000
_cell.length_c   1.000
_cell.angle_alpha   90.00
_cell.angle_beta   90.00
_cell.angle_gamma   90.00
#
_symmetry.space_group_name_H-M   'P 1'
#
loop_
_entity.id
_entity.type
_entity.pdbx_description
1 polymer ?
#
loop_
_entity_poly.entity_id
_entity_poly.type
_entity_poly.pdbx_seq_one_letter_code
_entity_poly.pdbx_strand_id
1 'polypeptide(L)'
;MSVSTPADSNASKDTQSTVFPPDSRVSGVSSTGAKHMCYCVTHLQPGESDEPSWTGGKPIINKTQKCARIHFSDRESTVFEWLCARASIALSFRDDDPAEDEMLWSTLRKSSLERMGLWPKYRDSFKTATKVECGLLKDGEFWNLYEGNPEMEIDRSVMKNIPMFDEAFDVLNSRHRIGDISWTFLPSELQY
;
A
#
# COMPACT_ATOMS: atom_id res chain seq x y z
N MET A 1 -10.47 44.27 4.07
CA MET A 1 -9.35 43.31 4.23
C MET A 1 -9.96 42.03 4.76
N SER A 2 -10.17 41.04 3.89
CA SER A 2 -10.79 39.78 4.27
C SER A 2 -9.68 38.78 4.56
N VAL A 3 -9.58 38.38 5.83
CA VAL A 3 -8.67 37.33 6.28
C VAL A 3 -9.26 36.00 5.85
N SER A 4 -8.60 35.33 4.91
CA SER A 4 -8.97 33.98 4.49
C SER A 4 -8.41 32.98 5.49
N THR A 5 -9.29 32.30 6.22
CA THR A 5 -8.97 31.17 7.09
C THR A 5 -8.45 30.00 6.25
N PRO A 6 -7.39 29.28 6.67
CA PRO A 6 -6.98 28.05 6.01
C PRO A 6 -8.07 27.00 6.18
N ALA A 7 -8.40 26.30 5.09
CA ALA A 7 -9.34 25.19 5.10
C ALA A 7 -8.80 24.08 6.02
N ASP A 8 -9.47 23.89 7.16
CA ASP A 8 -9.28 22.72 8.01
C ASP A 8 -9.53 21.47 7.18
N SER A 9 -8.46 20.69 7.00
CA SER A 9 -8.51 19.38 6.38
C SER A 9 -9.31 18.47 7.31
N ASN A 10 -10.62 18.36 7.05
CA ASN A 10 -11.53 17.43 7.71
C ASN A 10 -11.25 15.98 7.26
N ALA A 11 -10.01 15.51 7.41
CA ALA A 11 -9.76 14.10 7.61
C ALA A 11 -10.25 13.76 9.02
N SER A 12 -11.36 13.03 9.08
CA SER A 12 -12.00 12.54 10.31
C SER A 12 -10.95 12.13 11.36
N LYS A 13 -10.94 12.84 12.49
CA LYS A 13 -10.18 12.47 13.70
C LYS A 13 -10.75 11.21 14.37
N ASP A 14 -11.92 10.74 13.93
CA ASP A 14 -12.57 9.56 14.48
C ASP A 14 -12.20 8.32 13.66
N THR A 15 -11.65 7.33 14.37
CA THR A 15 -11.14 6.02 13.93
C THR A 15 -9.77 6.01 13.28
N GLN A 16 -8.74 6.42 14.02
CA GLN A 16 -7.43 5.79 13.82
C GLN A 16 -7.60 4.29 14.13
N SER A 17 -7.73 3.47 13.09
CA SER A 17 -7.75 2.01 13.21
C SER A 17 -6.57 1.59 14.10
N THR A 18 -6.85 0.82 15.16
CA THR A 18 -5.80 0.28 16.04
C THR A 18 -4.85 -0.65 15.27
N VAL A 19 -5.29 -1.15 14.11
CA VAL A 19 -4.55 -2.04 13.22
C VAL A 19 -3.97 -1.26 12.04
N PHE A 20 -2.67 -1.45 11.78
CA PHE A 20 -1.96 -0.86 10.64
C PHE A 20 -1.78 -1.91 9.54
N PRO A 21 -1.81 -1.56 8.23
CA PRO A 21 -2.35 -0.32 7.71
C PRO A 21 -3.86 -0.22 8.01
N PRO A 22 -4.41 1.00 8.08
CA PRO A 22 -5.85 1.20 8.02
C PRO A 22 -6.45 0.60 6.74
N ASP A 23 -7.78 0.47 6.73
CA ASP A 23 -8.51 0.21 5.48
C ASP A 23 -8.20 1.35 4.49
N SER A 24 -7.79 0.97 3.28
CA SER A 24 -7.54 1.91 2.19
C SER A 24 -8.80 2.71 1.79
N ARG A 25 -10.01 2.21 2.01
CA ARG A 25 -11.26 2.85 1.56
C ARG A 25 -11.46 4.20 2.25
N VAL A 26 -11.66 5.23 1.43
CA VAL A 26 -12.01 6.57 1.92
C VAL A 26 -13.51 6.63 2.21
N SER A 27 -13.88 6.86 3.47
CA SER A 27 -15.25 7.19 3.84
C SER A 27 -15.59 8.62 3.41
N GLY A 28 -16.72 8.81 2.71
CA GLY A 28 -17.23 10.13 2.35
C GLY A 28 -16.77 10.67 1.00
N VAL A 29 -16.88 11.99 0.83
CA VAL A 29 -16.51 12.67 -0.43
C VAL A 29 -15.06 13.10 -0.35
N SER A 30 -14.21 12.47 -1.14
CA SER A 30 -12.81 12.88 -1.31
C SER A 30 -12.71 14.12 -2.20
N SER A 31 -11.94 15.12 -1.77
CA SER A 31 -11.63 16.32 -2.57
C SER A 31 -10.86 15.99 -3.87
N THR A 32 -10.14 14.87 -3.90
CA THR A 32 -9.43 14.38 -5.08
C THR A 32 -10.26 13.41 -5.92
N GLY A 33 -11.46 13.05 -5.47
CA GLY A 33 -12.27 11.98 -6.04
C GLY A 33 -11.73 10.57 -5.79
N ALA A 34 -10.58 10.43 -5.11
CA ALA A 34 -10.03 9.12 -4.76
C ALA A 34 -10.97 8.35 -3.82
N LYS A 35 -11.14 7.06 -4.09
CA LYS A 35 -11.90 6.12 -3.25
C LYS A 35 -11.01 5.28 -2.35
N HIS A 36 -9.70 5.30 -2.61
CA HIS A 36 -8.69 4.59 -1.85
C HIS A 36 -7.50 5.48 -1.50
N MET A 37 -6.86 5.19 -0.36
CA MET A 37 -5.60 5.77 0.12
C MET A 37 -4.58 4.65 0.30
N CYS A 38 -3.37 4.86 -0.21
CA CYS A 38 -2.23 4.00 0.04
C CYS A 38 -1.49 4.47 1.29
N TYR A 39 -1.59 3.70 2.36
CA TYR A 39 -0.87 3.90 3.63
C TYR A 39 0.50 3.23 3.64
N CYS A 40 1.20 3.22 2.50
CA CYS A 40 2.62 2.89 2.49
C CYS A 40 3.38 3.89 3.32
N VAL A 41 4.37 3.45 4.07
CA VAL A 41 5.14 4.37 4.90
C VAL A 41 5.91 5.43 4.11
N THR A 42 6.22 5.18 2.84
CA THR A 42 6.79 6.19 1.95
C THR A 42 5.83 7.32 1.58
N HIS A 43 4.53 7.16 1.90
CA HIS A 43 3.47 8.15 1.68
C HIS A 43 3.01 8.82 2.97
N LEU A 44 3.49 8.36 4.12
CA LEU A 44 3.15 8.92 5.41
C LEU A 44 4.07 10.08 5.76
N GLN A 45 3.55 11.00 6.55
CA GLN A 45 4.32 12.09 7.13
C GLN A 45 4.39 11.87 8.65
N PRO A 46 5.57 12.03 9.28
CA PRO A 46 5.66 12.10 10.73
C PRO A 46 4.77 13.21 11.27
N GLY A 47 4.14 12.98 12.41
CA GLY A 47 3.41 14.02 13.12
C GLY A 47 4.32 15.17 13.55
N GLU A 48 3.72 16.34 13.78
CA GLU A 48 4.44 17.55 14.19
C GLU A 48 4.79 17.57 15.68
N SER A 49 4.20 16.67 16.48
CA SER A 49 4.46 16.55 17.91
C SER A 49 5.69 15.70 18.22
N ASP A 50 6.23 15.86 19.43
CA ASP A 50 7.28 14.99 19.97
C ASP A 50 6.80 13.54 20.22
N GLU A 51 5.49 13.32 20.28
CA GLU A 51 4.89 12.00 20.44
C GLU A 51 4.87 11.20 19.13
N PRO A 52 5.18 9.89 19.15
CA PRO A 52 5.20 9.04 17.96
C PRO A 52 3.83 9.02 17.26
N SER A 53 3.78 9.62 16.07
CA SER A 53 2.54 9.76 15.31
C SER A 53 2.84 9.95 13.83
N TRP A 54 1.82 9.75 13.00
CA TRP A 54 1.88 9.95 11.56
C TRP A 54 0.53 10.42 11.03
N THR A 55 0.58 11.11 9.89
CA THR A 55 -0.59 11.53 9.14
C THR A 55 -0.41 11.23 7.66
N GLY A 56 -1.50 11.42 6.89
CA GLY A 56 -1.45 11.35 5.44
C GLY A 56 -1.71 9.96 4.86
N GLY A 57 -0.91 9.60 3.86
CA GLY A 57 -1.22 8.56 2.88
C GLY A 57 -1.40 9.18 1.49
N LYS A 58 -1.22 8.38 0.45
CA LYS A 58 -1.32 8.86 -0.94
C LYS A 58 -2.65 8.44 -1.56
N PRO A 59 -3.45 9.39 -2.10
CA PRO A 59 -4.66 9.04 -2.85
C PRO A 59 -4.33 8.14 -4.04
N ILE A 60 -5.02 7.00 -4.14
CA ILE A 60 -4.92 6.12 -5.29
C ILE A 60 -5.98 6.55 -6.30
N ILE A 61 -5.57 7.40 -7.25
CA ILE A 61 -6.48 8.01 -8.24
C ILE A 61 -6.55 7.11 -9.48
N ASN A 62 -7.78 6.82 -9.89
CA ASN A 62 -8.12 6.04 -11.07
C ASN A 62 -7.53 6.70 -12.33
N LYS A 63 -6.58 6.03 -13.02
CA LYS A 63 -6.39 6.06 -14.49
C LYS A 63 -5.24 5.24 -15.07
N THR A 64 -4.13 4.98 -14.35
CA THR A 64 -2.98 4.26 -14.99
C THR A 64 -2.06 3.48 -14.05
N GLN A 65 -2.13 3.65 -12.73
CA GLN A 65 -1.19 2.99 -11.82
C GLN A 65 -1.68 1.63 -11.36
N LYS A 66 -0.80 0.62 -11.49
CA LYS A 66 -1.02 -0.72 -10.92
C LYS A 66 -1.21 -0.60 -9.41
N CYS A 67 -2.24 -1.28 -8.94
CA CYS A 67 -2.54 -1.44 -7.53
C CYS A 67 -2.36 -2.92 -7.15
N ALA A 68 -2.21 -3.18 -5.86
CA ALA A 68 -2.31 -4.52 -5.32
C ALA A 68 -3.42 -4.58 -4.27
N ARG A 69 -4.19 -5.66 -4.28
CA ARG A 69 -5.06 -6.00 -3.14
C ARG A 69 -4.31 -7.02 -2.29
N ILE A 70 -4.07 -6.67 -1.02
CA ILE A 70 -3.42 -7.54 -0.05
C ILE A 70 -4.52 -8.16 0.82
N HIS A 71 -4.51 -9.48 0.91
CA HIS A 71 -5.38 -10.24 1.80
C HIS A 71 -4.63 -10.60 3.08
N PHE A 72 -5.33 -10.54 4.21
CA PHE A 72 -4.78 -10.88 5.53
C PHE A 72 -5.60 -12.01 6.17
N SER A 73 -4.98 -12.76 7.07
CA SER A 73 -5.67 -13.79 7.85
C SER A 73 -6.48 -13.24 9.03
N ASP A 74 -6.21 -12.02 9.47
CA ASP A 74 -6.75 -11.43 10.69
C ASP A 74 -7.68 -10.22 10.46
N ARG A 75 -7.91 -9.84 9.19
CA ARG A 75 -8.70 -8.65 8.83
C ARG A 75 -9.09 -8.66 7.35
N GLU A 76 -9.94 -7.69 7.00
CA GLU A 76 -10.31 -7.41 5.61
C GLU A 76 -9.12 -7.04 4.72
N SER A 77 -9.27 -7.36 3.44
CA SER A 77 -8.30 -6.99 2.41
C SER A 77 -8.21 -5.47 2.23
N THR A 78 -7.05 -4.98 1.79
CA THR A 78 -6.82 -3.55 1.57
C THR A 78 -6.03 -3.31 0.29
N VAL A 79 -6.16 -2.11 -0.29
CA VAL A 79 -5.54 -1.74 -1.56
C VAL A 79 -4.33 -0.85 -1.35
N PHE A 80 -3.25 -1.18 -2.04
CA PHE A 80 -1.99 -0.44 -2.08
C PHE A 80 -1.61 -0.09 -3.52
N GLU A 81 -0.74 0.90 -3.70
CA GLU A 81 0.03 0.97 -4.95
C GLU A 81 0.90 -0.29 -5.08
N TRP A 82 1.09 -0.79 -6.29
CA TRP A 82 1.74 -2.08 -6.55
C TRP A 82 3.11 -2.21 -5.87
N LEU A 83 4.00 -1.23 -6.04
CA LEU A 83 5.33 -1.25 -5.43
C LEU A 83 5.30 -1.05 -3.91
N CYS A 84 4.26 -0.40 -3.40
CA CYS A 84 4.07 -0.24 -1.97
C CYS A 84 3.64 -1.55 -1.30
N ALA A 85 2.79 -2.34 -1.97
CA ALA A 85 2.45 -3.68 -1.52
C ALA A 85 3.69 -4.57 -1.47
N ARG A 86 4.51 -4.55 -2.54
CA ARG A 86 5.79 -5.26 -2.61
C ARG A 86 6.67 -4.92 -1.40
N ALA A 87 6.97 -3.64 -1.21
CA ALA A 87 7.82 -3.16 -0.13
C ALA A 87 7.32 -3.60 1.26
N SER A 88 6.01 -3.45 1.50
CA SER A 88 5.40 -3.72 2.80
C SER A 88 5.45 -5.20 3.17
N ILE A 89 5.13 -6.07 2.21
CA ILE A 89 5.14 -7.51 2.43
C ILE A 89 6.58 -8.03 2.47
N ALA A 90 7.47 -7.54 1.60
CA ALA A 90 8.90 -7.89 1.64
C ALA A 90 9.48 -7.64 3.03
N LEU A 91 9.26 -6.45 3.60
CA LEU A 91 9.74 -6.11 4.94
C LEU A 91 9.25 -7.08 6.02
N SER A 92 8.06 -7.66 5.88
CA SER A 92 7.51 -8.63 6.85
C SER A 92 8.30 -9.94 6.97
N PHE A 93 9.20 -10.24 6.02
CA PHE A 93 10.10 -11.40 6.08
C PHE A 93 11.37 -11.14 6.89
N ARG A 94 11.55 -9.91 7.41
CA ARG A 94 12.61 -9.62 8.37
C ARG A 94 12.19 -10.05 9.77
N ASP A 95 13.14 -10.57 10.52
CA ASP A 95 12.97 -10.91 11.95
C ASP A 95 14.00 -10.23 12.85
N ASP A 96 14.95 -9.50 12.25
CA ASP A 96 15.97 -8.76 12.95
C ASP A 96 15.49 -7.35 13.37
N ASP A 97 16.24 -6.74 14.29
CA ASP A 97 16.11 -5.33 14.65
C ASP A 97 17.27 -4.54 14.03
N PRO A 98 17.05 -3.86 12.90
CA PRO A 98 18.10 -3.19 12.14
C PRO A 98 18.67 -1.98 12.89
N ALA A 99 19.78 -1.44 12.39
CA ALA A 99 20.32 -0.17 12.90
C ALA A 99 19.37 0.99 12.56
N GLU A 100 19.40 2.06 13.36
CA GLU A 100 18.52 3.22 13.18
C GLU A 100 18.66 3.89 11.80
N ASP A 101 19.87 3.91 11.26
CA ASP A 101 20.22 4.52 9.98
C ASP A 101 20.14 3.54 8.78
N GLU A 102 19.86 2.27 9.04
CA GLU A 102 19.73 1.25 8.00
C GLU A 102 18.55 1.58 7.07
N MET A 103 18.82 1.50 5.76
CA MET A 103 17.80 1.61 4.72
C MET A 103 17.06 0.29 4.59
N LEU A 104 15.79 0.29 4.99
CA LEU A 104 14.91 -0.87 4.96
C LEU A 104 14.34 -1.12 3.56
N TRP A 105 13.97 -0.04 2.86
CA TRP A 105 13.46 -0.11 1.49
C TRP A 105 13.67 1.21 0.75
N SER A 106 14.47 1.22 -0.32
CA SER A 106 14.82 2.44 -1.05
C SER A 106 15.32 3.54 -0.10
N THR A 107 14.55 4.62 0.09
CA THR A 107 14.89 5.74 0.97
C THR A 107 14.33 5.61 2.40
N LEU A 108 13.55 4.56 2.69
CA LEU A 108 12.96 4.32 4.01
C LEU A 108 14.02 3.83 4.99
N ARG A 109 14.18 4.54 6.11
CA ARG A 109 15.04 4.14 7.24
C ARG A 109 14.23 3.65 8.43
N LYS A 110 14.84 2.85 9.30
CA LYS A 110 14.24 2.41 10.57
C LYS A 110 13.86 3.58 11.47
N SER A 111 14.77 4.54 11.66
CA SER A 111 14.53 5.75 12.46
C SER A 111 13.31 6.56 12.02
N SER A 112 12.97 6.55 10.73
CA SER A 112 11.73 7.18 10.23
C SER A 112 10.49 6.44 10.73
N LEU A 113 10.51 5.11 10.75
CA LEU A 113 9.43 4.29 11.28
C LEU A 113 9.29 4.44 12.80
N GLU A 114 10.39 4.46 13.53
CA GLU A 114 10.38 4.65 14.99
C GLU A 114 9.78 6.00 15.39
N ARG A 115 10.16 7.08 14.68
CA ARG A 115 9.56 8.42 14.90
C ARG A 115 8.06 8.44 14.65
N MET A 116 7.56 7.62 13.75
CA MET A 116 6.13 7.45 13.48
C MET A 116 5.45 6.45 14.44
N GLY A 117 6.18 5.82 15.36
CA GLY A 117 5.65 4.75 16.23
C GLY A 117 5.27 3.50 15.44
N LEU A 118 5.88 3.31 14.26
CA LEU A 118 5.57 2.26 13.31
C LEU A 118 6.59 1.12 13.31
N TRP A 119 7.76 1.26 13.92
CA TRP A 119 8.65 0.10 14.12
C TRP A 119 8.42 -0.55 15.50
N PRO A 120 8.30 -1.88 15.62
CA PRO A 120 8.24 -2.90 14.56
C PRO A 120 6.83 -3.13 14.00
N LYS A 121 5.81 -2.41 14.51
CA LYS A 121 4.39 -2.62 14.20
C LYS A 121 4.08 -2.72 12.70
N TYR A 122 4.68 -1.89 11.87
CA TYR A 122 4.56 -1.89 10.40
C TYR A 122 4.95 -3.24 9.84
N ARG A 123 6.17 -3.70 10.12
CA ARG A 123 6.70 -5.00 9.69
C ARG A 123 5.77 -6.13 10.12
N ASP A 124 5.43 -6.15 11.40
CA ASP A 124 4.69 -7.25 12.00
C ASP A 124 3.24 -7.31 11.51
N SER A 125 2.64 -6.16 11.18
CA SER A 125 1.29 -6.09 10.63
C SER A 125 1.14 -6.77 9.27
N PHE A 126 2.21 -6.90 8.49
CA PHE A 126 2.19 -7.61 7.21
C PHE A 126 2.53 -9.09 7.34
N LYS A 127 2.89 -9.59 8.54
CA LYS A 127 3.12 -11.02 8.77
C LYS A 127 1.86 -11.86 8.56
N THR A 128 0.68 -11.27 8.75
CA THR A 128 -0.61 -11.92 8.50
C THR A 128 -1.07 -11.85 7.04
N ALA A 129 -0.29 -11.24 6.13
CA ALA A 129 -0.61 -11.23 4.71
C ALA A 129 -0.55 -12.66 4.15
N THR A 130 -1.61 -13.07 3.45
CA THR A 130 -1.79 -14.43 2.93
C THR A 130 -1.82 -14.49 1.42
N LYS A 131 -2.29 -13.43 0.74
CA LYS A 131 -2.38 -13.37 -0.72
C LYS A 131 -2.22 -11.96 -1.27
N VAL A 132 -1.80 -11.87 -2.53
CA VAL A 132 -1.76 -10.62 -3.30
C VAL A 132 -2.38 -10.80 -4.66
N GLU A 133 -3.22 -9.84 -5.05
CA GLU A 133 -3.72 -9.68 -6.41
C GLU A 133 -3.06 -8.46 -7.07
N CYS A 134 -2.80 -8.52 -8.37
CA CYS A 134 -2.42 -7.36 -9.18
C CYS A 134 -3.66 -6.80 -9.87
N GLY A 135 -3.87 -5.49 -9.81
CA GLY A 135 -5.07 -4.87 -10.36
C GLY A 135 -4.94 -3.41 -10.69
N LEU A 136 -6.07 -2.84 -11.06
CA LEU A 136 -6.30 -1.42 -11.26
C LEU A 136 -7.53 -1.00 -10.44
N LEU A 137 -7.63 0.28 -10.12
CA LEU A 137 -8.90 0.84 -9.67
C LEU A 137 -9.70 1.33 -10.87
N LYS A 138 -10.97 0.94 -10.95
CA LYS A 138 -11.95 1.46 -11.92
C LYS A 138 -13.18 1.91 -11.15
N ASP A 139 -13.47 3.21 -11.26
CA ASP A 139 -14.55 3.91 -10.55
C ASP A 139 -14.50 3.71 -9.02
N GLY A 140 -13.28 3.50 -8.51
CA GLY A 140 -13.02 3.24 -7.10
C GLY A 140 -13.09 1.78 -6.70
N GLU A 141 -13.53 0.88 -7.58
CA GLU A 141 -13.50 -0.55 -7.31
C GLU A 141 -12.19 -1.17 -7.81
N PHE A 142 -11.68 -2.16 -7.10
CA PHE A 142 -10.49 -2.91 -7.54
C PHE A 142 -10.89 -3.99 -8.54
N TRP A 143 -10.20 -4.00 -9.68
CA TRP A 143 -10.32 -4.98 -10.76
C TRP A 143 -8.99 -5.66 -10.95
N ASN A 144 -8.99 -6.99 -10.95
CA ASN A 144 -7.78 -7.75 -11.25
C ASN A 144 -7.34 -7.46 -12.69
N LEU A 145 -6.03 -7.24 -12.88
CA LEU A 145 -5.45 -6.82 -14.15
C LEU A 145 -5.37 -8.00 -15.13
N TYR A 146 -5.36 -9.23 -14.63
CA TYR A 146 -4.99 -10.41 -15.38
C TYR A 146 -6.17 -11.35 -15.61
N GLU A 147 -6.16 -12.03 -16.76
CA GLU A 147 -7.16 -13.03 -17.09
C GLU A 147 -7.18 -14.17 -16.06
N GLY A 148 -8.38 -14.57 -15.64
CA GLY A 148 -8.57 -15.62 -14.63
C GLY A 148 -8.39 -15.14 -13.19
N ASN A 149 -8.16 -13.84 -12.97
CA ASN A 149 -8.00 -13.23 -11.65
C ASN A 149 -6.98 -13.94 -10.75
N PRO A 150 -5.72 -14.11 -11.22
CA PRO A 150 -4.70 -14.81 -10.45
C PRO A 150 -4.42 -14.11 -9.11
N GLU A 151 -4.20 -14.94 -8.10
CA GLU A 151 -3.74 -14.56 -6.77
C GLU A 151 -2.37 -15.20 -6.53
N MET A 152 -1.42 -14.45 -5.98
CA MET A 152 -0.17 -15.00 -5.46
C MET A 152 -0.35 -15.30 -3.98
N GLU A 153 -0.24 -16.57 -3.60
CA GLU A 153 -0.21 -16.97 -2.20
C GLU A 153 1.13 -16.63 -1.53
N ILE A 154 1.07 -16.11 -0.31
CA ILE A 154 2.23 -15.83 0.54
C ILE A 154 2.39 -17.01 1.50
N ASP A 155 2.98 -18.10 1.00
CA ASP A 155 3.28 -19.26 1.82
C ASP A 155 4.60 -19.07 2.56
N ARG A 156 4.53 -18.69 3.84
CA ARG A 156 5.71 -18.50 4.71
C ARG A 156 6.39 -19.82 5.10
N SER A 157 5.77 -20.97 4.84
CA SER A 157 6.43 -22.28 4.95
C SER A 157 7.44 -22.49 3.80
N VAL A 158 7.22 -21.84 2.66
CA VAL A 158 8.08 -21.91 1.46
C VAL A 158 8.93 -20.65 1.30
N MET A 159 8.33 -19.47 1.30
CA MET A 159 9.00 -18.17 1.19
C MET A 159 9.65 -17.81 2.53
N LYS A 160 10.99 -17.83 2.60
CA LYS A 160 11.73 -17.62 3.86
C LYS A 160 12.39 -16.27 3.99
N ASN A 161 12.49 -15.50 2.91
CA ASN A 161 13.22 -14.25 2.89
C ASN A 161 12.69 -13.33 1.78
N ILE A 162 13.17 -12.09 1.80
CA ILE A 162 12.82 -11.06 0.82
C ILE A 162 13.08 -11.52 -0.63
N PRO A 163 14.26 -12.07 -1.00
CA PRO A 163 14.51 -12.53 -2.37
C PRO A 163 13.48 -13.54 -2.90
N MET A 164 13.08 -14.54 -2.10
CA MET A 164 12.08 -15.52 -2.52
C MET A 164 10.70 -14.89 -2.75
N PHE A 165 10.32 -13.95 -1.90
CA PHE A 165 9.08 -13.19 -2.09
C PHE A 165 9.16 -12.32 -3.34
N ASP A 166 10.26 -11.60 -3.54
CA ASP A 166 10.46 -10.74 -4.70
C ASP A 166 10.38 -11.52 -6.02
N GLU A 167 10.99 -12.70 -6.09
CA GLU A 167 10.90 -13.59 -7.25
C GLU A 167 9.45 -14.00 -7.53
N ALA A 168 8.70 -14.42 -6.51
CA ALA A 168 7.29 -14.78 -6.66
C ALA A 168 6.43 -13.59 -7.12
N PHE A 169 6.70 -12.41 -6.57
CA PHE A 169 6.00 -11.17 -6.90
C PHE A 169 6.27 -10.74 -8.36
N ASP A 170 7.51 -10.92 -8.84
CA ASP A 170 7.88 -10.66 -10.23
C ASP A 170 7.27 -11.70 -11.19
N VAL A 171 7.11 -12.96 -10.74
CA VAL A 171 6.40 -14.01 -11.49
C VAL A 171 4.92 -13.65 -11.68
N LEU A 172 4.23 -13.17 -10.63
CA LEU A 172 2.84 -12.71 -10.73
C LEU A 172 2.70 -11.60 -11.79
N ASN A 173 3.70 -10.72 -11.91
CA ASN A 173 3.65 -9.62 -12.87
C ASN A 173 3.98 -10.05 -14.33
N SER A 174 4.80 -11.10 -14.52
CA SER A 174 5.37 -11.47 -15.82
C SER A 174 4.67 -12.65 -16.52
N ARG A 175 4.03 -13.56 -15.78
CA ARG A 175 3.46 -14.80 -16.35
C ARG A 175 2.01 -14.70 -16.81
N HIS A 176 1.33 -13.59 -16.53
CA HIS A 176 -0.10 -13.48 -16.75
C HIS A 176 -0.44 -12.54 -17.91
N ARG A 177 -1.39 -12.97 -18.73
CA ARG A 177 -1.95 -12.13 -19.79
C ARG A 177 -2.85 -11.09 -19.16
N ILE A 178 -2.71 -9.85 -19.62
CA ILE A 178 -3.64 -8.77 -19.27
C ILE A 178 -5.02 -9.19 -19.75
N GLY A 179 -6.01 -9.17 -18.86
CA GLY A 179 -7.40 -9.47 -19.20
C GLY A 179 -7.98 -8.44 -20.16
N ASP A 180 -9.15 -8.72 -20.75
CA ASP A 180 -9.84 -7.82 -21.68
C ASP A 180 -10.30 -6.55 -20.95
N ILE A 181 -9.39 -5.59 -20.82
CA ILE A 181 -9.69 -4.21 -20.46
C ILE A 181 -10.06 -3.55 -21.77
N SER A 182 -11.34 -3.26 -22.03
CA SER A 182 -11.72 -2.51 -23.23
C SER A 182 -10.91 -1.20 -23.31
N TRP A 183 -9.89 -1.19 -24.18
CA TRP A 183 -8.79 -0.22 -24.25
C TRP A 183 -9.19 1.16 -24.79
N THR A 184 -10.43 1.61 -24.63
CA THR A 184 -10.89 2.90 -25.18
C THR A 184 -10.23 4.13 -24.54
N PHE A 185 -9.36 3.98 -23.53
CA PHE A 185 -8.84 5.12 -22.76
C PHE A 185 -7.38 5.05 -22.29
N LEU A 186 -6.56 4.09 -22.72
CA LEU A 186 -5.12 4.15 -22.39
C LEU A 186 -4.35 4.87 -23.50
N PRO A 187 -3.59 5.93 -23.20
CA PRO A 187 -2.71 6.59 -24.17
C PRO A 187 -1.73 5.57 -24.77
N SER A 188 -1.42 5.72 -26.05
CA SER A 188 -0.62 4.81 -26.89
C SER A 188 0.83 4.58 -26.45
N GLU A 189 1.25 5.03 -25.26
CA GLU A 189 2.65 5.03 -24.82
C GLU A 189 3.03 3.83 -23.94
N LEU A 190 2.10 2.90 -23.66
CA LEU A 190 2.37 1.68 -22.86
C LEU A 190 2.31 0.38 -23.66
N GLN A 191 2.39 0.45 -24.99
CA GLN A 191 2.60 -0.71 -25.84
C GLN A 191 4.11 -0.95 -26.03
N TYR A 192 4.77 -1.56 -25.04
CA TYR A 192 6.12 -2.14 -25.17
C TYR A 192 6.19 -3.47 -24.43
#